data_AF-A0A1Y1V020-F1
#
_entry.id   AF-A0A1Y1V020-F1
#
_cell.length_a   1.000
_cell.length_b   1.000
_cell.length_c   1.000
_cell.angle_alpha   90.00
_cell.angle_beta   90.00
_cell.angle_gamma   90.00
#
_symmetry.space_group_name_H-M   'P 1'
#
loop_
_entity.id
_entity.type
_entity.pdbx_description
1 polymer ?
#
loop_
_entity_poly.entity_id
_entity_poly.type
_entity_poly.pdbx_seq_one_letter_code
_entity_poly.pdbx_strand_id
1 'polypeptide(L)'
;MKSFLFSTVFLLSTIAKVYSIGYTCKKHVVISEGDECTDIFGYDSKKDYFVKYDQLMLYNPNVDCDALFEREMICVEVDEKKSPKMLSYTLQPNDTWDSVAKKLHSSKQALYHTNLSKYF
;
A
#
# COMPACT_ATOMS: atom_id res chain seq x y z
N MET A 1 8.23 -51.76 -15.19
CA MET A 1 8.73 -51.48 -13.81
C MET A 1 10.14 -50.90 -13.96
N LYS A 2 10.51 -49.68 -13.56
CA LYS A 2 9.99 -48.68 -12.61
C LYS A 2 10.20 -47.31 -13.26
N SER A 3 9.13 -46.62 -13.65
CA SER A 3 8.63 -45.40 -12.98
C SER A 3 9.69 -44.31 -12.79
N PHE A 4 9.67 -43.33 -13.68
CA PHE A 4 10.29 -42.01 -13.48
C PHE A 4 9.75 -41.41 -12.18
N LEU A 5 10.62 -41.22 -11.20
CA LEU A 5 10.31 -40.40 -10.03
C LEU A 5 10.32 -38.94 -10.48
N PHE A 6 9.18 -38.46 -11.00
CA PHE A 6 8.88 -37.04 -11.02
C PHE A 6 8.78 -36.60 -9.56
N SER A 7 9.88 -36.04 -9.04
CA SER A 7 9.87 -35.26 -7.82
C SER A 7 9.02 -34.02 -8.09
N THR A 8 7.71 -34.17 -7.92
CA THR A 8 6.76 -33.07 -7.94
C THR A 8 6.97 -32.31 -6.63
N VAL A 9 7.91 -31.36 -6.69
CA VAL A 9 7.95 -30.26 -5.73
C VAL A 9 6.64 -29.49 -5.93
N PHE A 10 5.60 -29.89 -5.19
CA PHE A 10 4.41 -29.09 -4.97
C PHE A 10 4.87 -27.88 -4.15
N LEU A 11 5.42 -26.89 -4.84
CA LEU A 11 5.63 -25.57 -4.28
C LEU A 11 4.23 -25.08 -3.93
N LEU A 12 3.88 -25.11 -2.64
CA LEU A 12 2.69 -24.48 -2.11
C LEU A 12 2.78 -23.00 -2.48
N SER A 13 2.24 -22.64 -3.64
CA SER A 13 2.06 -21.26 -4.04
C SER A 13 1.01 -20.69 -3.09
N THR A 14 1.44 -20.15 -1.97
CA THR A 14 0.60 -19.29 -1.16
C THR A 14 0.13 -18.18 -2.09
N ILE A 15 -1.16 -18.18 -2.42
CA ILE A 15 -1.78 -17.18 -3.27
C ILE A 15 -1.71 -15.86 -2.50
N ALA A 16 -0.62 -15.11 -2.66
CA ALA A 16 -0.55 -13.74 -2.19
C ALA A 16 -1.22 -12.89 -3.25
N LYS A 17 -2.47 -12.47 -2.99
CA LYS A 17 -3.12 -11.44 -3.79
C LYS A 17 -2.46 -10.10 -3.48
N VAL A 18 -1.92 -9.44 -4.49
CA VAL A 18 -1.37 -8.09 -4.43
C VAL A 18 -2.42 -7.10 -4.89
N TYR A 19 -2.62 -6.05 -4.10
CA TYR A 19 -3.57 -4.98 -4.33
C TYR A 19 -2.85 -3.68 -4.69
N SER A 20 -3.31 -3.01 -5.75
CA SER A 20 -2.93 -1.64 -6.09
C SER A 20 -4.19 -0.77 -6.00
N ILE A 21 -4.30 0.03 -4.94
CA ILE A 21 -5.47 0.89 -4.70
C ILE A 21 -5.06 2.34 -4.96
N GLY A 22 -5.91 3.08 -5.67
CA GLY A 22 -6.00 4.52 -5.50
C GLY A 22 -7.23 4.80 -4.65
N TYR A 23 -7.13 5.65 -3.64
CA TYR A 23 -8.30 6.08 -2.86
C TYR A 23 -8.85 7.38 -3.44
N THR A 24 -10.18 7.53 -3.42
CA THR A 24 -10.76 8.86 -3.65
C THR A 24 -10.63 9.64 -2.38
N CYS A 25 -9.69 10.58 -2.35
CA CYS A 25 -9.48 11.39 -1.17
C CYS A 25 -10.63 12.39 -0.96
N LYS A 26 -11.12 12.47 0.28
CA LYS A 26 -12.13 13.43 0.73
C LYS A 26 -11.48 14.63 1.42
N LYS A 27 -10.34 14.42 2.09
CA LYS A 27 -9.65 15.45 2.87
C LYS A 27 -8.14 15.28 2.81
N HIS A 28 -7.45 16.38 2.55
CA HIS A 28 -6.01 16.44 2.54
C HIS A 28 -5.50 17.35 3.65
N VAL A 29 -4.29 17.05 4.13
CA VAL A 29 -3.41 18.03 4.78
C VAL A 29 -2.34 18.46 3.78
N VAL A 30 -1.82 19.67 3.94
CA VAL A 30 -0.75 20.20 3.10
C VAL A 30 0.49 20.30 3.96
N ILE A 31 1.56 19.62 3.57
CA ILE A 31 2.82 19.59 4.30
C ILE A 31 3.46 20.99 4.31
N SER A 32 3.86 21.43 5.49
CA SER A 32 4.64 22.63 5.75
C SER A 32 6.08 22.27 6.12
N GLU A 33 6.96 23.28 6.09
CA GLU A 33 8.35 23.09 6.51
C GLU A 33 8.43 22.62 7.97
N GLY A 34 9.13 21.51 8.19
CA GLY A 34 9.34 20.94 9.53
C GLY A 34 8.24 20.00 10.02
N ASP A 35 7.17 19.77 9.25
CA ASP A 35 6.17 18.76 9.57
C ASP A 35 6.79 17.35 9.58
N GLU A 36 6.37 16.53 10.54
CA GLU A 36 6.71 15.11 10.62
C GLU A 36 5.45 14.24 10.37
N CYS A 37 5.63 12.99 9.93
CA CYS A 37 4.48 12.08 9.76
C CYS A 37 3.67 11.89 11.06
N THR A 38 4.35 11.94 12.21
CA THR A 38 3.75 11.90 13.55
C THR A 38 2.78 13.04 13.83
N ASP A 39 2.97 14.20 13.17
CA ASP A 39 2.05 15.33 13.25
C ASP A 39 0.78 15.08 12.43
N ILE A 40 0.78 14.10 11.52
CA ILE A 40 -0.35 13.83 10.62
C ILE A 40 -1.28 12.79 11.25
N PHE A 41 -0.76 11.63 11.65
CA PHE A 41 -1.58 10.52 12.16
C PHE A 41 -1.87 10.61 13.67
N GLY A 42 -2.73 9.73 14.16
CA GLY A 42 -3.12 9.65 15.56
C GLY A 42 -4.27 10.60 15.94
N TYR A 43 -4.67 10.54 17.20
CA TYR A 43 -5.71 11.41 17.74
C TYR A 43 -5.11 12.71 18.28
N ASP A 44 -5.65 13.84 17.84
CA ASP A 44 -5.41 15.16 18.41
C ASP A 44 -6.74 15.91 18.43
N SER A 45 -7.12 16.42 19.60
CA SER A 45 -8.33 17.25 19.79
C SER A 45 -8.40 18.50 18.90
N LYS A 46 -7.28 18.95 18.34
CA LYS A 46 -7.19 20.10 17.42
C LYS A 46 -7.42 19.73 15.96
N LYS A 47 -7.30 18.45 15.61
CA LYS A 47 -7.57 17.94 14.27
C LYS A 47 -9.05 17.62 14.17
N ASP A 48 -9.66 18.02 13.07
CA ASP A 48 -11.02 17.65 12.71
C ASP A 48 -11.04 16.36 11.86
N TYR A 49 -10.01 15.52 12.01
CA TYR A 49 -9.88 14.20 11.39
C TYR A 49 -9.10 13.26 12.32
N PHE A 50 -9.22 11.95 12.06
CA PHE A 50 -8.43 10.91 12.71
C PHE A 50 -8.02 9.88 11.67
N VAL A 51 -6.72 9.60 11.60
CA VAL A 51 -6.15 8.57 10.72
C VAL A 51 -5.07 7.83 11.47
N LYS A 52 -5.07 6.50 11.41
CA LYS A 52 -3.98 5.68 11.96
C LYS A 52 -2.79 5.66 11.00
N TYR A 53 -1.60 5.33 11.50
CA TYR A 53 -0.39 5.27 10.66
C TYR A 53 -0.54 4.29 9.48
N ASP A 54 -1.04 3.07 9.73
CA ASP A 54 -1.29 2.06 8.70
C ASP A 54 -2.29 2.55 7.65
N GLN A 55 -3.35 3.25 8.08
CA GLN A 55 -4.31 3.87 7.18
C GLN A 55 -3.71 5.02 6.38
N LEU A 56 -2.88 5.86 7.00
CA LEU A 56 -2.20 6.97 6.33
C LEU A 56 -1.33 6.44 5.18
N MET A 57 -0.55 5.39 5.45
CA MET A 57 0.30 4.77 4.44
C MET A 57 -0.48 4.05 3.36
N LEU A 58 -1.64 3.49 3.71
CA LEU A 58 -2.54 2.88 2.75
C LEU A 58 -3.18 3.92 1.81
N TYR A 59 -3.57 5.07 2.34
CA TYR A 59 -4.16 6.17 1.54
C TYR A 59 -3.12 6.89 0.68
N ASN A 60 -1.87 6.94 1.15
CA ASN A 60 -0.77 7.64 0.49
C ASN A 60 0.41 6.69 0.24
N PRO A 61 0.23 5.67 -0.62
CA PRO A 61 1.17 4.57 -0.74
C PRO A 61 2.58 4.94 -1.22
N ASN A 62 2.78 6.13 -1.77
CA ASN A 62 4.09 6.64 -2.21
C ASN A 62 4.73 7.64 -1.24
N VAL A 63 4.06 8.00 -0.14
CA VAL A 63 4.62 8.91 0.86
C VAL A 63 5.78 8.23 1.56
N ASP A 64 6.86 8.98 1.72
CA ASP A 64 8.02 8.60 2.51
C ASP A 64 8.04 9.47 3.77
N CYS A 65 7.78 8.84 4.93
CA CYS A 65 7.71 9.56 6.20
C CYS A 65 9.06 10.09 6.68
N ASP A 66 10.17 9.60 6.14
CA ASP A 66 11.51 10.10 6.45
C ASP A 66 11.90 11.29 5.54
N ALA A 67 11.09 11.58 4.51
CA ALA A 67 11.38 12.58 3.49
C ALA A 67 10.11 13.26 2.95
N LEU A 68 9.33 13.90 3.83
CA LEU A 68 8.15 14.67 3.43
C LEU A 68 8.53 15.88 2.57
N PHE A 69 7.73 16.17 1.52
CA PHE A 69 7.97 17.31 0.63
C PHE A 69 7.07 18.48 0.98
N GLU A 70 7.63 19.70 1.05
CA GLU A 70 6.83 20.91 1.25
C GLU A 70 5.72 21.02 0.19
N ARG A 71 4.52 21.40 0.61
CA ARG A 71 3.28 21.51 -0.18
C ARG A 71 2.73 20.19 -0.72
N GLU A 72 3.30 19.06 -0.33
CA GLU A 72 2.70 17.76 -0.62
C GLU A 72 1.30 17.67 0.00
N MET A 73 0.35 17.13 -0.76
CA MET A 73 -1.02 16.92 -0.30
C MET A 73 -1.18 15.48 0.18
N ILE A 74 -1.33 15.29 1.49
CA ILE A 74 -1.46 13.97 2.11
C ILE A 74 -2.93 13.71 2.43
N CYS A 75 -3.48 12.62 1.92
CA CYS A 75 -4.84 12.21 2.18
C CYS A 75 -5.02 11.67 3.60
N VAL A 76 -5.96 12.23 4.36
CA VAL A 76 -6.24 11.83 5.75
C VAL A 76 -7.66 11.29 5.95
N GLU A 77 -8.56 11.53 4.99
CA GLU A 77 -9.88 10.89 4.93
C GLU A 77 -10.20 10.49 3.50
N VAL A 78 -10.77 9.30 3.32
CA VAL A 78 -11.17 8.76 2.01
C VAL A 78 -12.68 8.66 1.88
N ASP A 79 -13.18 8.79 0.65
CA ASP A 79 -14.56 8.44 0.30
C ASP A 79 -14.60 6.98 -0.12
N GLU A 80 -14.88 6.07 0.83
CA GLU A 80 -14.92 4.63 0.57
C GLU A 80 -15.93 4.24 -0.51
N LYS A 81 -17.02 4.99 -0.66
CA LYS A 81 -18.06 4.70 -1.65
C LYS A 81 -17.62 5.01 -3.07
N LYS A 82 -16.76 6.02 -3.24
CA LYS A 82 -16.21 6.43 -4.54
C LYS A 82 -14.87 5.80 -4.86
N SER A 83 -14.17 5.31 -3.84
CA SER A 83 -12.86 4.70 -4.03
C SER A 83 -12.97 3.46 -4.94
N PRO A 84 -12.11 3.32 -5.95
CA PRO A 84 -12.13 2.18 -6.85
C PRO A 84 -11.95 0.87 -6.08
N LYS A 85 -12.63 -0.17 -6.55
CA LYS A 85 -12.48 -1.52 -5.98
C LYS A 85 -11.04 -1.99 -6.15
N MET A 86 -10.52 -2.62 -5.10
CA MET A 86 -9.23 -3.29 -5.08
C MET A 86 -9.01 -4.15 -6.33
N LEU A 87 -8.03 -3.78 -7.16
CA LEU A 87 -7.49 -4.68 -8.17
C LEU A 87 -6.66 -5.75 -7.46
N SER A 88 -6.97 -7.03 -7.68
CA SER A 88 -6.19 -8.12 -7.10
C SER A 88 -5.35 -8.82 -8.16
N TYR A 89 -4.06 -8.99 -7.88
CA TYR A 89 -3.14 -9.75 -8.71
C TYR A 89 -2.64 -10.99 -7.98
N THR A 90 -2.75 -12.16 -8.60
CA THR A 90 -2.19 -13.39 -8.01
C THR A 90 -0.75 -13.54 -8.47
N LEU A 91 0.19 -13.56 -7.52
CA LEU A 91 1.61 -13.80 -7.81
C LEU A 91 1.79 -15.10 -8.60
N GLN A 92 2.58 -15.02 -9.66
CA GLN A 92 2.98 -16.13 -10.51
C GLN A 92 4.40 -16.58 -10.17
N PRO A 93 4.79 -17.82 -10.53
CA PRO A 93 6.19 -18.22 -10.46
C PRO A 93 7.09 -17.22 -11.19
N ASN A 94 8.19 -16.81 -10.55
CA ASN A 94 9.16 -15.81 -11.01
C ASN A 94 8.70 -14.34 -10.98
N ASP A 95 7.54 -14.03 -10.41
CA ASP A 95 7.22 -12.62 -10.13
C ASP A 95 8.22 -12.02 -9.12
N THR A 96 8.60 -10.78 -9.39
CA THR A 96 9.35 -9.92 -8.48
C THR A 96 8.49 -8.70 -8.13
N TRP A 97 8.78 -8.02 -7.02
CA TRP A 97 8.05 -6.79 -6.68
C TRP A 97 8.13 -5.73 -7.79
N ASP A 98 9.28 -5.63 -8.48
CA ASP A 98 9.46 -4.73 -9.63
C ASP A 98 8.59 -5.12 -10.83
N SER A 99 8.53 -6.42 -11.18
CA SER A 99 7.72 -6.88 -12.31
C SER A 99 6.21 -6.70 -12.05
N VAL A 100 5.78 -6.95 -10.81
CA VAL A 100 4.39 -6.78 -10.39
C VAL A 100 4.01 -5.30 -10.32
N ALA A 101 4.88 -4.44 -9.75
CA ALA A 101 4.65 -3.00 -9.70
C ALA A 101 4.47 -2.42 -11.11
N LYS A 102 5.34 -2.80 -12.06
CA LYS A 102 5.22 -2.38 -13.47
C LYS A 102 3.91 -2.85 -14.10
N LYS A 103 3.52 -4.11 -13.89
CA LYS A 103 2.28 -4.70 -14.44
C LYS A 103 1.02 -4.02 -13.89
N LEU A 104 1.06 -3.59 -12.63
CA LEU A 104 -0.03 -2.91 -11.96
C LEU A 104 0.01 -1.38 -12.11
N HIS A 105 0.94 -0.86 -12.91
CA HIS A 105 1.17 0.59 -13.04
C HIS A 105 1.31 1.28 -11.67
N SER A 106 2.06 0.65 -10.77
CA SER A 106 2.25 1.05 -9.38
C SER A 106 3.75 1.12 -9.03
N SER A 107 4.07 1.39 -7.77
CA SER A 107 5.45 1.41 -7.23
C SER A 107 5.65 0.26 -6.24
N LYS A 108 6.90 -0.13 -5.98
CA LYS A 108 7.19 -1.14 -4.95
C LYS A 108 6.71 -0.72 -3.56
N GLN A 109 6.94 0.54 -3.21
CA GLN A 109 6.51 1.14 -1.95
C GLN A 109 4.99 1.07 -1.80
N ALA A 110 4.27 1.37 -2.88
CA ALA A 110 2.82 1.26 -2.89
C ALA A 110 2.33 -0.18 -2.68
N LEU A 111 2.96 -1.15 -3.34
CA LEU A 111 2.65 -2.56 -3.13
C LEU A 111 2.96 -3.01 -1.69
N TYR A 112 4.06 -2.53 -1.11
CA TYR A 112 4.43 -2.81 0.28
C TYR A 112 3.39 -2.27 1.26
N HIS A 113 3.05 -0.98 1.18
CA HIS A 113 2.07 -0.36 2.08
C HIS A 113 0.66 -0.93 1.95
N THR A 114 0.29 -1.41 0.75
CA THR A 114 -1.07 -1.94 0.51
C THR A 114 -1.21 -3.42 0.90
N ASN A 115 -0.12 -4.20 0.93
CA ASN A 115 -0.19 -5.66 1.04
C ASN A 115 0.62 -6.27 2.17
N LEU A 116 1.68 -5.61 2.60
CA LEU A 116 2.65 -6.15 3.54
C LEU A 116 2.60 -5.47 4.91
N SER A 117 2.06 -4.25 5.00
CA SER A 117 1.75 -3.55 6.26
C SER A 117 0.79 -4.32 7.17
N LYS A 118 0.05 -5.32 6.65
CA LYS A 118 -0.85 -6.17 7.44
C LYS A 118 -0.15 -7.32 8.19
N TYR A 119 1.14 -7.56 7.93
CA TYR A 119 1.87 -8.72 8.47
C TYR A 119 2.96 -8.35 9.49
N PHE A 120 3.06 -7.08 9.88
CA PHE A 120 3.97 -6.59 10.93
C PHE A 120 3.22 -5.66 11.90
#